data_AF-A0A094F6Z8-F1
#
_entry.id   AF-A0A094F6Z8-F1
#
_cell.length_a   1.000
_cell.length_b   1.000
_cell.length_c   1.000
_cell.angle_alpha   90.00
_cell.angle_beta   90.00
_cell.angle_gamma   90.00
#
_symmetry.space_group_name_H-M   'P 1'
#
loop_
_entity.id
_entity.type
_entity.pdbx_description
1 polymer ?
#
loop_
_entity_poly.entity_id
_entity_poly.type
_entity_poly.pdbx_seq_one_letter_code
_entity_poly.pdbx_strand_id
1 'polypeptide(L)'
;MEAIFKIFRDAHIGGNGYQLSDTLLPISPSEEPGRLRNFFNSTNAANVKGDIQYNVLYDRQSTLRLSTEEGKAWVDVYTAYWAAAGEIIKAEDAQKTNSPINWVAVYETWKEMTNAIIRGYSTGCFEAWTIPCLYTSGKYLRIFAIKADAAGGNADKAMDFQDDFNPDTGKNEKLEDAARVLNRMFQLCVSDRAPLEESRKWGIYNIVNLLFKTYFKLNSVALSKNIIRALQASRGDIPDVESFPKSHQVTFKYYMGVIQFLEEDYKQAINPIPYVFDHI
;
A
#
# COMPACT_ATOMS: atom_id res chain seq x y z
N MET A 1 15.65 13.37 -10.09
CA MET A 1 14.27 13.87 -10.20
C MET A 1 13.65 13.60 -11.56
N GLU A 2 14.30 14.04 -12.65
CA GLU A 2 13.74 14.07 -14.01
C GLU A 2 13.18 12.74 -14.53
N ALA A 3 13.90 11.62 -14.35
CA ALA A 3 13.44 10.30 -14.83
C ALA A 3 12.08 9.89 -14.24
N ILE A 4 11.89 10.09 -12.93
CA ILE A 4 10.62 9.81 -12.23
C ILE A 4 9.50 10.71 -12.78
N PHE A 5 9.76 12.01 -12.94
CA PHE A 5 8.71 12.92 -13.42
C PHE A 5 8.43 12.80 -14.92
N LYS A 6 9.37 12.28 -15.71
CA LYS A 6 9.09 11.85 -17.08
C LYS A 6 8.07 10.71 -17.10
N ILE A 7 8.32 9.65 -16.33
CA ILE A 7 7.39 8.51 -16.22
C ILE A 7 6.03 8.95 -15.64
N PHE A 8 6.03 9.84 -14.64
CA PHE A 8 4.82 10.44 -14.09
C PHE A 8 3.97 11.10 -15.17
N ARG A 9 4.59 11.93 -16.03
CA ARG A 9 3.89 12.62 -17.12
C ARG A 9 3.34 11.64 -18.15
N ASP A 10 4.17 10.71 -18.60
CA ASP A 10 3.79 9.71 -19.58
C ASP A 10 2.61 8.86 -19.07
N ALA A 11 2.65 8.51 -17.78
CA ALA A 11 1.57 7.77 -17.12
C ALA A 11 0.26 8.58 -17.03
N HIS A 12 0.31 9.87 -16.74
CA HIS A 12 -0.90 10.71 -16.72
C HIS A 12 -1.46 10.93 -18.12
N ILE A 13 -0.62 11.17 -19.13
CA ILE A 13 -1.06 11.34 -20.51
C ILE A 13 -1.70 10.03 -21.03
N GLY A 14 -1.17 8.88 -20.64
CA GLY A 14 -1.68 7.57 -21.04
C GLY A 14 -2.76 6.98 -20.13
N GLY A 15 -3.11 7.61 -19.00
CA GLY A 15 -4.00 7.03 -17.98
C GLY A 15 -3.49 5.70 -17.40
N ASN A 16 -2.16 5.50 -17.35
CA ASN A 16 -1.54 4.24 -16.96
C ASN A 16 -1.19 4.24 -15.47
N GLY A 17 -2.11 3.72 -14.64
CA GLY A 17 -1.93 3.66 -13.19
C GLY A 17 -0.74 2.81 -12.74
N TYR A 18 -0.43 1.73 -13.45
CA TYR A 18 0.68 0.86 -13.09
C TYR A 18 2.01 1.57 -13.29
N GLN A 19 2.20 2.21 -14.44
CA GLN A 19 3.37 3.03 -14.74
C GLN A 19 3.51 4.19 -13.76
N LEU A 20 2.39 4.81 -13.35
CA LEU A 20 2.41 5.83 -12.31
C LEU A 20 2.86 5.24 -10.96
N SER A 21 2.35 4.07 -10.59
CA SER A 21 2.72 3.41 -9.33
C SER A 21 4.18 2.97 -9.29
N ASP A 22 4.78 2.68 -10.44
CA ASP A 22 6.20 2.32 -10.55
C ASP A 22 7.09 3.47 -10.06
N THR A 23 6.69 4.72 -10.31
CA THR A 23 7.41 5.92 -9.85
C THR A 23 7.51 6.03 -8.32
N LEU A 24 6.64 5.32 -7.59
CA LEU A 24 6.58 5.30 -6.13
C LEU A 24 7.20 4.04 -5.52
N LEU A 25 7.78 3.12 -6.32
CA LEU A 25 8.37 1.90 -5.76
C LEU A 25 9.53 2.24 -4.80
N PRO A 26 9.61 1.61 -3.62
CA PRO A 26 10.72 1.81 -2.69
C PRO A 26 11.99 1.04 -3.09
N ILE A 27 11.98 0.38 -4.24
CA ILE A 27 13.09 -0.42 -4.75
C ILE A 27 13.42 0.13 -6.14
N SER A 28 14.70 0.29 -6.44
CA SER A 28 15.16 0.65 -7.79
C SER A 28 14.95 -0.53 -8.75
N PRO A 29 14.35 -0.31 -9.94
CA PRO A 29 14.30 -1.32 -11.00
C PRO A 29 15.70 -1.79 -11.40
N SER A 30 15.82 -3.02 -11.90
CA SER A 30 17.11 -3.55 -12.39
C SER A 30 17.68 -2.75 -13.55
N GLU A 31 16.81 -2.13 -14.36
CA GLU A 31 17.18 -1.25 -15.47
C GLU A 31 17.72 0.11 -15.00
N GLU A 32 17.31 0.58 -13.82
CA GLU A 32 17.75 1.84 -13.22
C GLU A 32 18.15 1.67 -11.74
N PRO A 33 19.27 0.99 -11.43
CA PRO A 33 19.65 0.67 -10.05
C PRO A 33 19.82 1.91 -9.15
N GLY A 34 20.22 3.04 -9.73
CA GLY A 34 20.44 4.31 -9.03
C GLY A 34 19.19 5.16 -8.84
N ARG A 35 18.00 4.74 -9.33
CA ARG A 35 16.82 5.60 -9.42
C ARG A 35 16.44 6.26 -8.09
N LEU A 36 16.33 5.48 -7.01
CA LEU A 36 15.92 5.98 -5.70
C LEU A 36 16.95 6.96 -5.12
N ARG A 37 18.24 6.62 -5.22
CA ARG A 37 19.36 7.47 -4.74
C ARG A 37 19.46 8.77 -5.55
N ASN A 38 19.30 8.69 -6.87
CA ASN A 38 19.30 9.85 -7.77
C ASN A 38 18.08 10.75 -7.52
N PHE A 39 16.93 10.18 -7.16
CA PHE A 39 15.76 10.96 -6.75
C PHE A 39 16.01 11.69 -5.45
N PHE A 40 16.47 10.99 -4.42
CA PHE A 40 16.77 11.60 -3.12
C PHE A 40 17.82 12.72 -3.24
N ASN A 41 18.93 12.46 -3.92
CA ASN A 41 20.05 13.40 -4.08
C ASN A 41 19.76 14.58 -5.02
N SER A 42 18.64 14.56 -5.76
CA SER A 42 18.34 15.64 -6.71
C SER A 42 17.77 16.90 -6.07
N THR A 43 17.47 16.88 -4.76
CA THR A 43 17.03 18.03 -3.99
C THR A 43 17.45 17.88 -2.52
N ASN A 44 16.96 18.75 -1.64
CA ASN A 44 17.22 18.74 -0.20
C ASN A 44 15.94 19.11 0.57
N ALA A 45 15.97 18.94 1.90
CA ALA A 45 14.81 19.15 2.76
C ALA A 45 14.22 20.57 2.72
N ALA A 46 15.02 21.59 2.39
CA ALA A 46 14.54 22.98 2.30
C ALA A 46 13.80 23.26 0.97
N ASN A 47 14.24 22.61 -0.12
CA ASN A 47 13.75 22.91 -1.47
C ASN A 47 12.80 21.86 -2.05
N VAL A 48 12.74 20.65 -1.45
CA VAL A 48 12.02 19.48 -1.98
C VAL A 48 10.60 19.80 -2.46
N LYS A 49 9.83 20.54 -1.67
CA LYS A 49 8.45 20.89 -2.03
C LYS A 49 8.38 21.79 -3.27
N GLY A 50 9.25 22.79 -3.35
CA GLY A 50 9.31 23.72 -4.49
C GLY A 50 9.80 23.03 -5.76
N ASP A 51 10.83 22.21 -5.66
CA ASP A 51 11.39 21.46 -6.79
C ASP A 51 10.38 20.46 -7.35
N ILE A 52 9.67 19.73 -6.48
CA ILE A 52 8.59 18.83 -6.89
C ILE A 52 7.43 19.61 -7.50
N GLN A 53 7.02 20.74 -6.90
CA GLN A 53 5.97 21.58 -7.45
C GLN A 53 6.30 22.07 -8.86
N TYR A 54 7.57 22.45 -9.11
CA TYR A 54 8.01 22.81 -10.44
C TYR A 54 7.85 21.65 -11.43
N ASN A 55 8.29 20.45 -11.08
CA ASN A 55 8.23 19.28 -11.95
C ASN A 55 6.79 18.77 -12.21
N VAL A 56 5.87 18.96 -11.26
CA VAL A 56 4.47 18.52 -11.39
C VAL A 56 3.61 19.56 -12.12
N LEU A 57 3.75 20.85 -11.79
CA LEU A 57 2.82 21.89 -12.24
C LEU A 57 3.37 22.83 -13.31
N TYR A 58 4.67 23.06 -13.35
CA TYR A 58 5.27 24.17 -14.12
C TYR A 58 6.28 23.71 -15.17
N ASP A 59 6.43 22.41 -15.39
CA ASP A 59 7.30 21.89 -16.43
C ASP A 59 6.80 22.33 -17.81
N ARG A 60 7.49 23.32 -18.39
CA ARG A 60 7.15 23.94 -19.67
C ARG A 60 7.29 22.98 -20.85
N GLN A 61 8.00 21.87 -20.68
CA GLN A 61 8.16 20.83 -21.70
C GLN A 61 6.98 19.85 -21.70
N SER A 62 6.11 19.90 -20.67
CA SER A 62 4.99 18.99 -20.50
C SER A 62 3.72 19.51 -21.17
N THR A 63 3.05 18.63 -21.93
CA THR A 63 1.68 18.83 -22.40
C THR A 63 0.63 18.51 -21.33
N LEU A 64 1.03 17.86 -20.23
CA LEU A 64 0.13 17.52 -19.12
C LEU A 64 -0.43 18.79 -18.46
N ARG A 65 -1.73 18.77 -18.18
CA ARG A 65 -2.44 19.84 -17.45
C ARG A 65 -3.25 19.20 -16.34
N LEU A 66 -2.73 19.29 -15.12
CA LEU A 66 -3.44 18.88 -13.92
C LEU A 66 -4.24 20.05 -13.37
N SER A 67 -5.32 19.76 -12.65
CA SER A 67 -5.94 20.79 -11.83
C SER A 67 -4.97 21.27 -10.74
N THR A 68 -5.14 22.50 -10.26
CA THR A 68 -4.30 23.03 -9.16
C THR A 68 -4.38 22.16 -7.92
N GLU A 69 -5.55 21.56 -7.64
CA GLU A 69 -5.81 20.73 -6.46
C GLU A 69 -5.15 19.35 -6.59
N GLU A 70 -5.29 18.72 -7.75
CA GLU A 70 -4.63 17.45 -8.07
C GLU A 70 -3.11 17.60 -8.04
N GLY A 71 -2.57 18.64 -8.68
CA GLY A 71 -1.15 18.90 -8.67
C GLY A 71 -0.59 19.11 -7.26
N LYS A 72 -1.30 19.86 -6.40
CA LYS A 72 -0.91 20.01 -4.98
C LYS A 72 -0.95 18.67 -4.24
N ALA A 73 -1.95 17.83 -4.48
CA ALA A 73 -2.03 16.50 -3.88
C ALA A 73 -0.84 15.62 -4.29
N TRP A 74 -0.44 15.63 -5.57
CA TRP A 74 0.76 14.93 -6.03
C TRP A 74 2.05 15.50 -5.45
N VAL A 75 2.15 16.83 -5.30
CA VAL A 75 3.31 17.46 -4.64
C VAL A 75 3.46 16.96 -3.21
N ASP A 76 2.36 16.86 -2.46
CA ASP A 76 2.40 16.34 -1.08
C ASP A 76 2.80 14.85 -1.05
N VAL A 77 2.30 14.03 -1.98
CA VAL A 77 2.68 12.61 -2.12
C VAL A 77 4.17 12.47 -2.40
N TYR A 78 4.71 13.16 -3.41
CA TYR A 78 6.13 13.04 -3.76
C TYR A 78 7.05 13.66 -2.72
N THR A 79 6.62 14.69 -2.00
CA THR A 79 7.38 15.27 -0.89
C THR A 79 7.52 14.24 0.24
N ALA A 80 6.42 13.58 0.61
CA ALA A 80 6.46 12.49 1.59
C ALA A 80 7.26 11.28 1.09
N TYR A 81 7.14 10.93 -0.20
CA TYR A 81 7.93 9.87 -0.82
C TYR A 81 9.43 10.18 -0.81
N TRP A 82 9.84 11.43 -1.03
CA TRP A 82 11.26 11.83 -0.92
C TRP A 82 11.82 11.61 0.49
N ALA A 83 11.05 11.94 1.52
CA ALA A 83 11.44 11.65 2.90
C ALA A 83 11.56 10.15 3.16
N ALA A 84 10.59 9.36 2.68
CA ALA A 84 10.62 7.90 2.80
C ALA A 84 11.80 7.28 2.03
N ALA A 85 12.11 7.78 0.83
CA ALA A 85 13.26 7.37 0.04
C ALA A 85 14.57 7.58 0.82
N GLY A 86 14.69 8.70 1.54
CA GLY A 86 15.85 8.97 2.40
C GLY A 86 16.05 7.91 3.50
N GLU A 87 14.99 7.52 4.20
CA GLU A 87 15.07 6.47 5.23
C GLU A 87 15.32 5.08 4.64
N ILE A 88 14.72 4.76 3.48
CA ILE A 88 14.98 3.51 2.75
C ILE A 88 16.46 3.42 2.35
N ILE A 89 17.02 4.49 1.80
CA ILE A 89 18.42 4.55 1.40
C ILE A 89 19.35 4.35 2.61
N LYS A 90 19.04 4.97 3.75
CA LYS A 90 19.80 4.74 5.00
C LYS A 90 19.73 3.28 5.43
N ALA A 91 18.56 2.64 5.31
CA ALA A 91 18.39 1.23 5.61
C ALA A 91 19.20 0.32 4.66
N GLU A 92 19.23 0.63 3.35
CA GLU A 92 20.04 -0.09 2.37
C GLU A 92 21.55 0.03 2.65
N ASP A 93 22.02 1.24 2.98
CA ASP A 93 23.42 1.48 3.31
C ASP A 93 23.80 0.78 4.62
N ALA A 94 22.96 0.86 5.65
CA ALA A 94 23.15 0.14 6.91
C ALA A 94 23.18 -1.39 6.70
N GLN A 95 22.35 -1.92 5.79
CA GLN A 95 22.37 -3.35 5.45
C GLN A 95 23.71 -3.77 4.83
N LYS A 96 24.30 -2.95 3.95
CA LYS A 96 25.60 -3.23 3.32
C LYS A 96 26.75 -3.21 4.33
N THR A 97 26.68 -2.31 5.31
CA THR A 97 27.69 -2.18 6.38
C THR A 97 27.38 -3.03 7.61
N ASN A 98 26.36 -3.89 7.54
CA ASN A 98 25.86 -4.72 8.65
C ASN A 98 25.59 -3.92 9.94
N SER A 99 25.13 -2.68 9.78
CA SER A 99 24.78 -1.74 10.84
C SER A 99 23.29 -1.85 11.20
N PRO A 100 22.88 -1.45 12.42
CA PRO A 100 21.48 -1.54 12.83
C PRO A 100 20.58 -0.67 11.96
N ILE A 101 19.48 -1.24 11.48
CA ILE A 101 18.51 -0.57 10.61
C ILE A 101 17.34 -0.04 11.44
N ASN A 102 17.04 1.25 11.32
CA ASN A 102 15.85 1.85 11.92
C ASN A 102 14.61 1.63 11.03
N TRP A 103 14.04 0.43 11.08
CA TRP A 103 12.83 0.09 10.33
C TRP A 103 11.60 0.88 10.78
N VAL A 104 11.58 1.39 12.02
CA VAL A 104 10.50 2.26 12.51
C VAL A 104 10.48 3.57 11.73
N ALA A 105 11.63 4.20 11.50
CA ALA A 105 11.70 5.43 10.69
C ALA A 105 11.27 5.21 9.23
N VAL A 106 11.64 4.08 8.63
CA VAL A 106 11.19 3.67 7.29
C VAL A 106 9.66 3.51 7.26
N TYR A 107 9.09 2.84 8.27
CA TYR A 107 7.65 2.63 8.37
C TYR A 107 6.90 3.96 8.50
N GLU A 108 7.30 4.84 9.44
CA GLU A 108 6.58 6.08 9.72
C GLU A 108 6.61 7.04 8.52
N THR A 109 7.76 7.19 7.86
CA THR A 109 7.86 8.03 6.65
C THR A 109 7.07 7.46 5.47
N TRP A 110 7.05 6.13 5.29
CA TRP A 110 6.22 5.48 4.28
C TRP A 110 4.72 5.60 4.58
N LYS A 111 4.34 5.54 5.86
CA LYS A 111 2.97 5.78 6.31
C LYS A 111 2.52 7.19 5.98
N GLU A 112 3.37 8.20 6.15
CA GLU A 112 3.04 9.58 5.77
C GLU A 112 2.80 9.73 4.26
N MET A 113 3.60 9.06 3.43
CA MET A 113 3.34 9.00 1.98
C MET A 113 2.02 8.31 1.65
N THR A 114 1.75 7.17 2.31
CA THR A 114 0.48 6.44 2.15
C THR A 114 -0.72 7.30 2.59
N ASN A 115 -0.58 8.07 3.67
CA ASN A 115 -1.58 9.01 4.15
C ASN A 115 -1.82 10.15 3.15
N ALA A 116 -0.77 10.66 2.49
CA ALA A 116 -0.91 11.66 1.43
C ALA A 116 -1.73 11.11 0.24
N ILE A 117 -1.50 9.85 -0.15
CA ILE A 117 -2.30 9.20 -1.20
C ILE A 117 -3.77 9.07 -0.76
N ILE A 118 -4.00 8.58 0.47
CA ILE A 118 -5.34 8.47 1.05
C ILE A 118 -6.06 9.83 1.03
N ARG A 119 -5.38 10.91 1.43
CA ARG A 119 -5.94 12.27 1.39
C ARG A 119 -6.34 12.67 -0.02
N GLY A 120 -5.49 12.43 -1.04
CA GLY A 120 -5.81 12.73 -2.43
C GLY A 120 -7.10 12.05 -2.94
N TYR A 121 -7.36 10.82 -2.52
CA TYR A 121 -8.65 10.16 -2.82
C TYR A 121 -9.81 10.67 -1.96
N SER A 122 -9.58 10.96 -0.68
CA SER A 122 -10.61 11.50 0.22
C SER A 122 -11.11 12.86 -0.25
N THR A 123 -10.25 13.69 -0.85
CA THR A 123 -10.60 15.02 -1.36
C THR A 123 -11.12 15.00 -2.79
N GLY A 124 -11.17 13.83 -3.45
CA GLY A 124 -11.59 13.71 -4.84
C GLY A 124 -10.56 14.24 -5.85
N CYS A 125 -9.30 14.43 -5.44
CA CYS A 125 -8.24 14.91 -6.32
C CYS A 125 -7.69 13.81 -7.24
N PHE A 126 -7.82 12.54 -6.86
CA PHE A 126 -7.27 11.40 -7.60
C PHE A 126 -8.36 10.52 -8.20
N GLU A 127 -8.22 10.25 -9.50
CA GLU A 127 -9.13 9.41 -10.28
C GLU A 127 -8.84 7.92 -10.08
N ALA A 128 -9.81 7.06 -10.40
CA ALA A 128 -9.72 5.61 -10.16
C ALA A 128 -8.59 4.91 -10.93
N TRP A 129 -8.15 5.42 -12.10
CA TRP A 129 -7.04 4.81 -12.83
C TRP A 129 -5.73 4.83 -12.02
N THR A 130 -5.60 5.70 -11.02
CA THR A 130 -4.42 5.81 -10.15
C THR A 130 -4.39 4.79 -9.00
N ILE A 131 -5.42 3.94 -8.83
CA ILE A 131 -5.52 2.92 -7.76
C ILE A 131 -4.27 2.05 -7.57
N PRO A 132 -3.49 1.68 -8.62
CA PRO A 132 -2.25 0.96 -8.41
C PRO A 132 -1.28 1.67 -7.45
N CYS A 133 -1.27 3.00 -7.37
CA CYS A 133 -0.50 3.75 -6.36
C CYS A 133 -0.98 3.48 -4.93
N LEU A 134 -2.30 3.42 -4.73
CA LEU A 134 -2.91 3.04 -3.45
C LEU A 134 -2.50 1.61 -3.06
N TYR A 135 -2.57 0.67 -3.99
CA TYR A 135 -2.12 -0.70 -3.74
C TYR A 135 -0.62 -0.79 -3.40
N THR A 136 0.24 -0.16 -4.19
CA THR A 136 1.69 -0.17 -4.01
C THR A 136 2.08 0.40 -2.64
N SER A 137 1.52 1.56 -2.26
CA SER A 137 1.75 2.14 -0.94
C SER A 137 1.31 1.21 0.20
N GLY A 138 0.11 0.62 0.14
CA GLY A 138 -0.37 -0.33 1.16
C GLY A 138 0.45 -1.62 1.25
N LYS A 139 0.89 -2.17 0.11
CA LYS A 139 1.73 -3.38 0.04
C LYS A 139 3.03 -3.18 0.80
N TYR A 140 3.74 -2.09 0.52
CA TYR A 140 5.03 -1.82 1.17
C TYR A 140 4.87 -1.31 2.59
N LEU A 141 3.77 -0.63 2.93
CA LEU A 141 3.44 -0.28 4.31
C LEU A 141 3.40 -1.53 5.20
N ARG A 142 2.72 -2.59 4.74
CA ARG A 142 2.68 -3.88 5.44
C ARG A 142 4.07 -4.51 5.58
N ILE A 143 4.88 -4.46 4.52
CA ILE A 143 6.24 -5.03 4.55
C ILE A 143 7.11 -4.28 5.57
N PHE A 144 7.07 -2.95 5.59
CA PHE A 144 7.87 -2.14 6.51
C PHE A 144 7.39 -2.28 7.95
N ALA A 145 6.08 -2.38 8.19
CA ALA A 145 5.53 -2.70 9.51
C ALA A 145 6.10 -4.03 10.06
N ILE A 146 6.04 -5.11 9.26
CA ILE A 146 6.59 -6.42 9.67
C ILE A 146 8.08 -6.31 10.01
N LYS A 147 8.85 -5.56 9.23
CA LYS A 147 10.28 -5.36 9.48
C LYS A 147 10.54 -4.52 10.74
N ALA A 148 9.73 -3.49 10.98
CA ALA A 148 9.82 -2.64 12.17
C ALA A 148 9.53 -3.43 13.45
N ASP A 149 8.45 -4.19 13.45
CA ASP A 149 8.05 -5.05 14.57
C ASP A 149 9.09 -6.15 14.83
N ALA A 150 9.61 -6.79 13.77
CA ALA A 150 10.67 -7.80 13.90
C ALA A 150 11.99 -7.24 14.44
N ALA A 151 12.30 -5.97 14.17
CA ALA A 151 13.50 -5.32 14.70
C ALA A 151 13.37 -4.96 16.19
N GLY A 152 12.17 -4.61 16.66
CA GLY A 152 11.88 -4.35 18.07
C GLY A 152 11.78 -5.62 18.93
N GLY A 153 11.25 -6.72 18.36
CA GLY A 153 11.01 -7.97 19.09
C GLY A 153 12.25 -8.77 19.53
N ASN A 154 13.46 -8.36 19.14
CA ASN A 154 14.71 -9.01 19.57
C ASN A 154 15.35 -8.38 20.82
N ALA A 155 14.87 -7.22 21.30
CA ALA A 155 15.47 -6.54 22.44
C ALA A 155 15.01 -7.08 23.82
N ASP A 156 13.80 -7.65 23.91
CA ASP A 156 13.17 -8.04 25.20
C ASP A 156 12.92 -9.55 25.32
N LYS A 157 13.97 -10.37 25.12
CA LYS A 157 13.97 -11.77 25.60
C LYS A 157 14.44 -11.89 27.05
N ALA A 158 13.99 -10.98 27.91
CA ALA A 158 14.18 -11.08 29.35
C ALA A 158 12.82 -11.15 30.04
N MET A 159 12.42 -12.39 30.35
CA MET A 159 11.47 -12.79 31.40
C MET A 159 10.19 -11.95 31.56
N ASP A 160 9.07 -12.49 31.06
CA ASP A 160 7.87 -12.48 31.90
C ASP A 160 7.10 -13.79 31.71
N PHE A 161 6.96 -14.53 32.81
CA PHE A 161 6.32 -15.85 32.89
C PHE A 161 5.01 -15.74 33.68
N GLN A 162 4.29 -14.63 33.54
CA GLN A 162 3.01 -14.44 34.22
C GLN A 162 2.14 -13.37 33.55
N ASP A 163 1.47 -13.69 32.43
CA ASP A 163 0.14 -13.12 32.20
C ASP A 163 -0.69 -13.94 31.20
N ASP A 164 -1.87 -14.37 31.66
CA ASP A 164 -2.89 -15.08 30.89
C ASP A 164 -3.74 -14.08 30.06
N PHE A 165 -3.08 -13.06 29.49
CA PHE A 165 -3.70 -12.00 28.71
C PHE A 165 -2.84 -11.64 27.48
N ASN A 166 -3.08 -12.38 26.39
CA ASN A 166 -2.58 -12.14 25.03
C ASN A 166 -1.16 -11.49 24.90
N PRO A 167 -0.07 -12.27 24.97
CA PRO A 167 1.33 -11.80 25.02
C PRO A 167 1.88 -11.22 23.69
N ASP A 168 1.02 -10.81 22.77
CA ASP A 168 1.37 -10.37 21.40
C ASP A 168 1.05 -8.90 21.09
N THR A 169 0.36 -8.18 21.99
CA THR A 169 -0.06 -6.78 21.78
C THR A 169 1.10 -5.79 21.68
N GLY A 170 2.27 -6.09 22.28
CA GLY A 170 3.48 -5.27 22.12
C GLY A 170 4.38 -5.67 20.94
N LYS A 171 4.18 -6.86 20.36
CA LYS A 171 5.08 -7.42 19.33
C LYS A 171 4.76 -6.99 17.91
N ASN A 172 3.56 -6.44 17.67
CA ASN A 172 3.07 -6.13 16.33
C ASN A 172 2.44 -4.72 16.23
N GLU A 173 2.92 -3.75 17.01
CA GLU A 173 2.35 -2.40 17.07
C GLU A 173 2.25 -1.76 15.67
N LYS A 174 3.32 -1.84 14.87
CA LYS A 174 3.34 -1.23 13.54
C LYS A 174 2.47 -1.97 12.55
N LEU A 175 2.36 -3.29 12.67
CA LEU A 175 1.47 -4.10 11.83
C LEU A 175 -0.01 -3.88 12.16
N GLU A 176 -0.35 -3.67 13.42
CA GLU A 176 -1.69 -3.23 13.83
C GLU A 176 -2.02 -1.83 13.29
N ASP A 177 -1.07 -0.89 13.39
CA ASP A 177 -1.22 0.45 12.82
C ASP A 177 -1.39 0.40 11.29
N ALA A 178 -0.59 -0.42 10.60
CA ALA A 178 -0.74 -0.67 9.18
C ALA A 178 -2.13 -1.25 8.85
N ALA A 179 -2.66 -2.15 9.68
CA ALA A 179 -4.01 -2.66 9.51
C ALA A 179 -5.08 -1.55 9.60
N ARG A 180 -4.92 -0.57 10.50
CA ARG A 180 -5.82 0.61 10.60
C ARG A 180 -5.74 1.46 9.33
N VAL A 181 -4.55 1.68 8.78
CA VAL A 181 -4.35 2.41 7.51
C VAL A 181 -5.01 1.65 6.34
N LEU A 182 -4.79 0.34 6.23
CA LEU A 182 -5.39 -0.49 5.19
C LEU A 182 -6.93 -0.52 5.28
N ASN A 183 -7.50 -0.46 6.49
CA ASN A 183 -8.95 -0.32 6.65
C ASN A 183 -9.48 0.99 6.08
N ARG A 184 -8.77 2.11 6.29
CA ARG A 184 -9.16 3.39 5.66
C ARG A 184 -9.13 3.28 4.14
N MET A 185 -8.13 2.61 3.58
CA MET A 185 -8.05 2.36 2.13
C MET A 185 -9.22 1.50 1.63
N PHE A 186 -9.59 0.46 2.38
CA PHE A 186 -10.76 -0.37 2.05
C PHE A 186 -12.04 0.46 2.07
N GLN A 187 -12.22 1.31 3.08
CA GLN A 187 -13.37 2.20 3.18
C GLN A 187 -13.45 3.19 2.01
N LEU A 188 -12.32 3.75 1.55
CA LEU A 188 -12.29 4.62 0.35
C LEU A 188 -12.81 3.91 -0.90
N CYS A 189 -12.50 2.63 -1.06
CA CYS A 189 -12.94 1.85 -2.21
C CYS A 189 -14.41 1.44 -2.10
N VAL A 190 -14.85 0.92 -0.95
CA VAL A 190 -16.21 0.37 -0.80
C VAL A 190 -17.29 1.45 -0.72
N SER A 191 -16.98 2.62 -0.16
CA SER A 191 -17.92 3.74 -0.03
C SER A 191 -18.03 4.61 -1.28
N ASP A 192 -17.28 4.27 -2.34
CA ASP A 192 -17.26 5.04 -3.55
C ASP A 192 -18.58 4.98 -4.32
N ARG A 193 -19.07 6.15 -4.72
CA ARG A 193 -20.38 6.33 -5.35
C ARG A 193 -20.29 6.70 -6.83
N ALA A 194 -19.09 6.80 -7.38
CA ALA A 194 -18.90 7.00 -8.81
C ALA A 194 -19.49 5.81 -9.61
N PRO A 195 -19.87 6.03 -10.89
CA PRO A 195 -20.17 4.95 -11.81
C PRO A 195 -19.03 3.92 -11.84
N LEU A 196 -19.35 2.64 -12.08
CA LEU A 196 -18.37 1.55 -11.97
C LEU A 196 -17.16 1.77 -12.88
N GLU A 197 -17.34 2.39 -14.04
CA GLU A 197 -16.31 2.71 -15.03
C GLU A 197 -15.20 3.60 -14.45
N GLU A 198 -15.54 4.48 -13.51
CA GLU A 198 -14.65 5.47 -12.90
C GLU A 198 -14.46 5.20 -11.41
N SER A 199 -14.89 4.03 -10.92
CA SER A 199 -14.98 3.78 -9.50
C SER A 199 -13.70 3.20 -8.89
N ARG A 200 -13.41 3.64 -7.66
CA ARG A 200 -12.41 3.08 -6.77
C ARG A 200 -12.72 1.65 -6.31
N LYS A 201 -13.92 1.13 -6.59
CA LYS A 201 -14.33 -0.25 -6.31
C LYS A 201 -13.44 -1.28 -7.01
N TRP A 202 -12.81 -0.93 -8.12
CA TRP A 202 -11.79 -1.78 -8.78
C TRP A 202 -10.53 -2.03 -7.92
N GLY A 203 -10.34 -1.27 -6.84
CA GLY A 203 -9.29 -1.52 -5.85
C GLY A 203 -9.64 -2.53 -4.76
N ILE A 204 -10.92 -2.90 -4.58
CA ILE A 204 -11.41 -3.59 -3.39
C ILE A 204 -10.67 -4.88 -3.11
N TYR A 205 -10.66 -5.84 -4.04
CA TYR A 205 -10.07 -7.16 -3.77
C TYR A 205 -8.56 -7.08 -3.54
N ASN A 206 -7.89 -6.08 -4.12
CA ASN A 206 -6.48 -5.85 -3.86
C ASN A 206 -6.22 -5.40 -2.42
N ILE A 207 -7.02 -4.47 -1.91
CA ILE A 207 -6.89 -4.01 -0.52
C ILE A 207 -7.36 -5.08 0.46
N VAL A 208 -8.44 -5.82 0.15
CA VAL A 208 -8.92 -6.95 0.97
C VAL A 208 -7.84 -8.03 1.08
N ASN A 209 -7.14 -8.35 0.00
CA ASN A 209 -6.04 -9.30 0.03
C ASN A 209 -4.88 -8.84 0.93
N LEU A 210 -4.59 -7.53 0.97
CA LEU A 210 -3.63 -6.96 1.92
C LEU A 210 -4.12 -7.08 3.36
N LEU A 211 -5.40 -6.79 3.63
CA LEU A 211 -6.01 -6.92 4.95
C LEU A 211 -6.00 -8.36 5.45
N PHE A 212 -6.40 -9.34 4.63
CA PHE A 212 -6.32 -10.75 4.99
C PHE A 212 -4.88 -11.16 5.31
N LYS A 213 -3.91 -10.83 4.43
CA LYS A 213 -2.49 -11.09 4.70
C LYS A 213 -2.01 -10.47 6.00
N THR A 214 -2.51 -9.29 6.36
CA THR A 214 -2.16 -8.59 7.61
C THR A 214 -2.82 -9.26 8.82
N TYR A 215 -4.12 -9.52 8.79
CA TYR A 215 -4.85 -10.14 9.91
C TYR A 215 -4.41 -11.56 10.21
N PHE A 216 -4.12 -12.37 9.19
CA PHE A 216 -3.53 -13.69 9.40
C PHE A 216 -2.14 -13.61 10.03
N LYS A 217 -1.34 -12.59 9.70
CA LYS A 217 -0.03 -12.37 10.31
C LYS A 217 -0.13 -11.91 11.77
N LEU A 218 -1.17 -11.16 12.11
CA LEU A 218 -1.52 -10.73 13.47
C LEU A 218 -2.25 -11.80 14.29
N ASN A 219 -2.42 -13.01 13.76
CA ASN A 219 -3.27 -14.06 14.36
C ASN A 219 -4.70 -13.58 14.71
N SER A 220 -5.20 -12.58 13.98
CA SER A 220 -6.45 -11.87 14.25
C SER A 220 -7.51 -12.19 13.19
N VAL A 221 -7.68 -13.49 12.88
CA VAL A 221 -8.54 -13.97 11.78
C VAL A 221 -9.99 -13.49 11.93
N ALA A 222 -10.47 -13.32 13.17
CA ALA A 222 -11.81 -12.80 13.45
C ALA A 222 -12.09 -11.43 12.80
N LEU A 223 -11.07 -10.56 12.64
CA LEU A 223 -11.22 -9.26 11.99
C LEU A 223 -11.50 -9.38 10.49
N SER A 224 -11.04 -10.47 9.85
CA SER A 224 -11.34 -10.75 8.44
C SER A 224 -12.85 -10.93 8.20
N LYS A 225 -13.60 -11.40 9.21
CA LYS A 225 -15.06 -11.55 9.14
C LYS A 225 -15.76 -10.21 8.94
N ASN A 226 -15.24 -9.15 9.55
CA ASN A 226 -15.81 -7.81 9.39
C ASN A 226 -15.65 -7.32 7.94
N ILE A 227 -14.52 -7.62 7.30
CA ILE A 227 -14.28 -7.32 5.89
C ILE A 227 -15.24 -8.11 5.00
N ILE A 228 -15.41 -9.42 5.25
CA ILE A 228 -16.34 -10.26 4.48
C ILE A 228 -17.77 -9.75 4.59
N ARG A 229 -18.23 -9.41 5.80
CA ARG A 229 -19.58 -8.85 6.02
C ARG A 229 -19.76 -7.53 5.26
N ALA A 230 -18.77 -6.66 5.27
CA ALA A 230 -18.81 -5.40 4.53
C ALA A 230 -18.91 -5.65 3.01
N LEU A 231 -18.15 -6.61 2.46
CA LEU A 231 -18.26 -7.01 1.05
C LEU A 231 -19.64 -7.57 0.72
N GLN A 232 -20.21 -8.41 1.58
CA GLN A 232 -21.54 -8.98 1.39
C GLN A 232 -22.62 -7.90 1.41
N ALA A 233 -22.52 -6.93 2.32
CA ALA A 233 -23.45 -5.80 2.39
C ALA A 233 -23.42 -4.92 1.14
N SER A 234 -22.26 -4.81 0.48
CA SER A 234 -22.06 -4.01 -0.74
C SER A 234 -22.09 -4.83 -2.02
N ARG A 235 -22.50 -6.11 -1.98
CA ARG A 235 -22.40 -7.03 -3.13
C ARG A 235 -23.14 -6.54 -4.38
N GLY A 236 -24.27 -5.85 -4.22
CA GLY A 236 -25.03 -5.30 -5.34
C GLY A 236 -24.35 -4.09 -6.02
N ASP A 237 -23.39 -3.47 -5.35
CA ASP A 237 -22.78 -2.21 -5.77
C ASP A 237 -21.31 -2.38 -6.22
N ILE A 238 -20.71 -3.55 -6.04
CA ILE A 238 -19.31 -3.84 -6.40
C ILE A 238 -19.23 -4.83 -7.58
N PRO A 239 -18.20 -4.74 -8.44
CA PRO A 239 -18.02 -5.72 -9.52
C PRO A 239 -17.79 -7.12 -8.95
N ASP A 240 -18.26 -8.15 -9.68
CA ASP A 240 -18.01 -9.55 -9.33
C ASP A 240 -16.51 -9.86 -9.29
N VAL A 241 -16.10 -10.76 -8.40
CA VAL A 241 -14.68 -11.12 -8.21
C VAL A 241 -14.04 -11.64 -9.50
N GLU A 242 -14.82 -12.30 -10.36
CA GLU A 242 -14.41 -12.79 -11.68
C GLU A 242 -13.95 -11.68 -12.63
N SER A 243 -14.34 -10.42 -12.38
CA SER A 243 -13.96 -9.25 -13.17
C SER A 243 -12.56 -8.70 -12.83
N PHE A 244 -11.93 -9.22 -11.77
CA PHE A 244 -10.62 -8.75 -11.31
C PHE A 244 -9.48 -9.61 -11.87
N PRO A 245 -8.22 -9.12 -11.87
CA PRO A 245 -7.07 -9.94 -12.25
C PRO A 245 -7.01 -11.28 -11.50
N LYS A 246 -6.66 -12.37 -12.21
CA LYS A 246 -6.62 -13.75 -11.66
C LYS A 246 -5.84 -13.84 -10.35
N SER A 247 -4.71 -13.13 -10.22
CA SER A 247 -3.90 -13.09 -9.00
C SER A 247 -4.67 -12.59 -7.77
N HIS A 248 -5.56 -11.61 -7.95
CA HIS A 248 -6.41 -11.08 -6.88
C HIS A 248 -7.48 -12.10 -6.51
N GLN A 249 -8.08 -12.74 -7.52
CA GLN A 249 -9.12 -13.76 -7.32
C GLN A 249 -8.59 -14.97 -6.56
N VAL A 250 -7.44 -15.52 -6.96
CA VAL A 250 -6.81 -16.68 -6.34
C VAL A 250 -6.48 -16.39 -4.88
N THR A 251 -5.87 -15.23 -4.60
CA THR A 251 -5.55 -14.83 -3.22
C THR A 251 -6.82 -14.69 -2.37
N PHE A 252 -7.86 -14.03 -2.90
CA PHE A 252 -9.11 -13.84 -2.17
C PHE A 252 -9.81 -15.17 -1.89
N LYS A 253 -9.95 -16.02 -2.91
CA LYS A 253 -10.58 -17.35 -2.83
C LYS A 253 -9.82 -18.27 -1.86
N TYR A 254 -8.49 -18.23 -1.85
CA TYR A 254 -7.67 -18.95 -0.87
C TYR A 254 -8.01 -18.53 0.57
N TYR A 255 -7.96 -17.22 0.86
CA TYR A 255 -8.24 -16.74 2.23
C TYR A 255 -9.68 -16.99 2.64
N MET A 256 -10.65 -16.86 1.74
CA MET A 256 -12.04 -17.23 2.00
C MET A 256 -12.17 -18.70 2.42
N GLY A 257 -11.52 -19.62 1.69
CA GLY A 257 -11.52 -21.04 2.03
C GLY A 257 -10.87 -21.32 3.39
N VAL A 258 -9.73 -20.69 3.69
CA VAL A 258 -9.06 -20.84 4.99
C VAL A 258 -9.93 -20.29 6.14
N ILE A 259 -10.57 -19.14 5.96
CA ILE A 259 -11.47 -18.55 6.97
C ILE A 259 -12.64 -19.50 7.25
N GLN A 260 -13.29 -20.01 6.21
CA GLN A 260 -14.41 -20.96 6.34
C GLN A 260 -13.97 -22.28 6.98
N PHE A 261 -12.77 -22.77 6.67
CA PHE A 261 -12.21 -23.95 7.31
C PHE A 261 -12.02 -23.75 8.82
N LEU A 262 -11.49 -22.59 9.22
CA LEU A 262 -11.34 -22.22 10.64
C LEU A 262 -12.68 -22.01 11.35
N GLU A 263 -13.76 -21.77 10.60
CA GLU A 263 -15.14 -21.72 11.11
C GLU A 263 -15.85 -23.08 11.10
N GLU A 264 -15.14 -24.16 10.73
CA GLU A 264 -15.70 -25.52 10.61
C GLU A 264 -16.81 -25.65 9.54
N ASP A 265 -16.98 -24.65 8.67
CA ASP A 265 -17.83 -24.75 7.47
C ASP A 265 -17.06 -25.41 6.33
N TYR A 266 -16.76 -26.70 6.50
CA TYR A 266 -15.98 -27.48 5.53
C TYR A 266 -16.64 -27.53 4.15
N LYS A 267 -17.98 -27.45 4.09
CA LYS A 267 -18.72 -27.46 2.82
C LYS A 267 -18.40 -26.23 2.01
N GLN A 268 -18.37 -25.05 2.62
CA GLN A 268 -18.01 -23.83 1.92
C GLN A 268 -16.50 -23.73 1.70
N ALA A 269 -15.68 -24.18 2.66
CA ALA A 269 -14.22 -24.10 2.60
C ALA A 269 -13.59 -24.85 1.41
N ILE A 270 -14.23 -25.93 0.94
CA ILE A 270 -13.73 -26.75 -0.17
C ILE A 270 -14.00 -26.11 -1.54
N ASN A 271 -15.08 -25.35 -1.69
CA ASN A 271 -15.51 -24.80 -2.98
C ASN A 271 -14.44 -23.95 -3.71
N PRO A 272 -13.63 -23.12 -3.03
CA PRO A 272 -12.60 -22.32 -3.67
C PRO A 272 -11.35 -23.12 -4.09
N ILE A 273 -11.16 -24.33 -3.54
CA ILE A 273 -9.92 -25.10 -3.65
C ILE A 273 -9.56 -25.47 -5.10
N PRO A 274 -10.47 -26.05 -5.93
CA PRO A 274 -10.16 -26.39 -7.31
C PRO A 274 -9.69 -25.18 -8.12
N TYR A 275 -10.40 -24.05 -7.99
CA TYR A 275 -10.06 -22.82 -8.70
C TYR A 275 -8.66 -22.30 -8.32
N VAL A 276 -8.30 -22.37 -7.04
CA VAL A 276 -6.99 -21.94 -6.54
C VAL A 276 -5.89 -22.85 -7.10
N PHE A 277 -6.06 -24.17 -7.06
CA PHE A 277 -5.05 -25.11 -7.58
C PHE A 277 -4.85 -25.01 -9.09
N ASP A 278 -5.91 -24.76 -9.87
CA ASP A 278 -5.82 -24.63 -11.33
C ASP A 278 -5.10 -23.34 -11.79
N HIS A 279 -4.80 -22.43 -10.87
CA HIS A 279 -4.29 -21.09 -11.16
C HIS A 279 -3.08 -20.67 -10.30
N ILE A 280 -2.43 -21.62 -9.62
CA ILE A 280 -1.10 -21.48 -8.98
C ILE A 280 -0.05 -21.99 -9.95
#